data_AF-A0A7K2KWS2-F1
#
_entry.id   AF-A0A7K2KWS2-F1
#
_cell.length_a   1.000
_cell.length_b   1.000
_cell.length_c   1.000
_cell.angle_alpha   90.00
_cell.angle_beta   90.00
_cell.angle_gamma   90.00
#
_symmetry.space_group_name_H-M   'P 1'
#
loop_
_entity.id
_entity.type
_entity.pdbx_description
1 polymer ?
#
loop_
_entity_poly.entity_id
_entity_poly.type
_entity_poly.pdbx_seq_one_letter_code
_entity_poly.pdbx_strand_id
1 'polypeptide(L)'
;MLPDGAPSAHLGVGVRAGVAVDEVLALVGAVLREAGLTRAAVRSLATLDARAAEPGIVGAAAELGVPVRAWTAEELAAVPVPHPSALP
;
A
#
# COMPACT_ATOMS: atom_id res chain seq x y z
N MET A 1 -19.45 1.02 -8.15
CA MET A 1 -19.65 0.77 -6.71
C MET A 1 -19.51 -0.73 -6.48
N LEU A 2 -18.68 -1.18 -5.54
CA LEU A 2 -18.73 -2.57 -5.10
C LEU A 2 -20.07 -2.79 -4.34
N PRO A 3 -20.72 -3.95 -4.44
CA PRO A 3 -21.95 -4.22 -3.71
C PRO A 3 -21.71 -4.11 -2.20
N ASP A 4 -22.70 -3.63 -1.46
CA ASP A 4 -22.63 -3.53 0.00
C ASP A 4 -22.27 -4.90 0.60
N GLY A 5 -21.18 -4.97 1.37
CA GLY A 5 -20.64 -6.20 1.95
C GLY A 5 -19.50 -6.87 1.17
N ALA A 6 -19.11 -6.37 -0.01
CA ALA A 6 -17.93 -6.87 -0.69
C ALA A 6 -16.63 -6.57 0.10
N PRO A 7 -15.69 -7.52 0.20
CA PRO A 7 -14.44 -7.31 0.91
C PRO A 7 -13.65 -6.16 0.28
N SER A 8 -13.02 -5.35 1.14
CA SER A 8 -12.18 -4.22 0.74
C SER A 8 -10.87 -4.26 1.49
N ALA A 9 -9.82 -3.67 0.90
CA ALA A 9 -8.47 -3.72 1.43
C ALA A 9 -7.78 -2.35 1.44
N HIS A 10 -7.00 -2.13 2.49
CA HIS A 10 -6.00 -1.07 2.58
C HIS A 10 -4.63 -1.73 2.53
N LEU A 11 -3.76 -1.31 1.60
CA LEU A 11 -2.49 -1.99 1.37
C LEU A 11 -1.35 -1.16 1.95
N GLY A 12 -0.66 -1.70 2.96
CA GLY A 12 0.62 -1.17 3.43
C GLY A 12 1.75 -1.55 2.48
N VAL A 13 2.52 -0.57 2.03
CA VAL A 13 3.61 -0.76 1.05
C VAL A 13 4.89 -0.14 1.61
N GLY A 14 5.86 -0.99 1.94
CA GLY A 14 7.23 -0.56 2.22
C GLY A 14 8.03 -0.47 0.93
N VAL A 15 8.70 0.65 0.70
CA VAL A 15 9.48 0.87 -0.53
C VAL A 15 10.87 1.41 -0.26
N ARG A 16 11.79 1.09 -1.19
CA ARG A 16 13.08 1.77 -1.33
C ARG A 16 12.91 2.95 -2.29
N ALA A 17 13.82 3.93 -2.18
CA ALA A 17 13.83 5.07 -3.10
C ALA A 17 14.11 4.60 -4.53
N GLY A 18 13.42 5.19 -5.50
CA GLY A 18 13.54 4.86 -6.92
C GLY A 18 12.75 3.62 -7.36
N VAL A 19 11.82 3.11 -6.53
CA VAL A 19 10.98 1.97 -6.92
C VAL A 19 10.13 2.32 -8.15
N ALA A 20 10.06 1.40 -9.12
CA ALA A 20 9.25 1.60 -10.31
C ALA A 20 7.75 1.44 -10.00
N VAL A 21 6.90 2.19 -10.70
CA VAL A 21 5.43 2.07 -10.58
C VAL A 21 4.99 0.64 -10.88
N ASP A 22 5.52 0.02 -11.94
CA ASP A 22 5.17 -1.34 -12.34
C ASP A 22 5.55 -2.38 -11.29
N GLU A 23 6.63 -2.15 -10.56
CA GLU A 23 7.06 -3.05 -9.47
C GLU A 23 6.05 -3.01 -8.32
N VAL A 24 5.60 -1.82 -7.93
CA VAL A 24 4.56 -1.65 -6.91
C VAL A 24 3.24 -2.28 -7.38
N LEU A 25 2.84 -2.06 -8.63
CA LEU A 25 1.61 -2.64 -9.19
C LEU A 25 1.67 -4.17 -9.31
N ALA A 26 2.83 -4.73 -9.64
CA ALA A 26 3.06 -6.17 -9.69
C ALA A 26 2.92 -6.80 -8.30
N LEU A 27 3.54 -6.18 -7.28
CA LEU A 27 3.42 -6.61 -5.88
C LEU A 27 1.97 -6.56 -5.40
N VAL A 28 1.29 -5.43 -5.61
CA VAL A 28 -0.14 -5.27 -5.27
C VAL A 28 -0.97 -6.35 -5.96
N GLY A 29 -0.74 -6.59 -7.25
CA GLY A 29 -1.43 -7.63 -8.00
C GLY A 29 -1.22 -9.04 -7.44
N ALA A 30 0.00 -9.36 -6.99
CA ALA A 30 0.31 -10.65 -6.38
C ALA A 30 -0.44 -10.84 -5.05
N VAL A 31 -0.34 -9.87 -4.14
CA VAL A 31 -0.99 -9.93 -2.82
C VAL A 31 -2.51 -10.02 -2.95
N LEU A 32 -3.12 -9.27 -3.88
CA LEU A 32 -4.56 -9.35 -4.11
C LEU A 32 -4.98 -10.73 -4.62
N ARG A 33 -4.22 -11.34 -5.54
CA ARG A 33 -4.51 -12.71 -6.01
C ARG A 33 -4.43 -13.72 -4.88
N GLU A 34 -3.41 -13.64 -4.04
CA GLU A 34 -3.25 -14.50 -2.87
C GLU A 34 -4.41 -14.35 -1.88
N ALA A 35 -4.90 -13.12 -1.71
CA ALA A 35 -6.07 -12.81 -0.87
C ALA A 35 -7.42 -13.11 -1.54
N GLY A 36 -7.46 -13.56 -2.80
CA GLY A 36 -8.71 -13.76 -3.56
C GLY A 36 -9.46 -12.46 -3.88
N LEU A 37 -8.76 -11.33 -3.88
CA LEU A 37 -9.31 -9.99 -4.13
C LEU A 37 -8.98 -9.48 -5.53
N THR A 38 -9.77 -8.53 -6.00
CA THR A 38 -9.52 -7.79 -7.24
C THR A 38 -9.04 -6.38 -6.94
N ARG A 39 -8.47 -5.70 -7.94
CA ARG A 39 -8.04 -4.29 -7.81
C ARG A 39 -9.17 -3.36 -7.32
N ALA A 40 -10.41 -3.65 -7.68
CA ALA A 40 -11.58 -2.88 -7.25
C ALA A 40 -11.81 -2.91 -5.73
N ALA A 41 -11.25 -3.89 -5.02
CA ALA A 41 -11.31 -3.98 -3.56
C ALA A 41 -10.34 -3.00 -2.86
N VAL A 42 -9.32 -2.50 -3.57
CA VAL A 42 -8.34 -1.59 -2.97
C VAL A 42 -8.98 -0.23 -2.70
N ARG A 43 -8.71 0.32 -1.52
CA ARG A 43 -9.25 1.62 -1.07
C ARG A 43 -8.17 2.66 -0.79
N SER A 44 -6.93 2.23 -0.56
CA SER A 44 -5.78 3.13 -0.41
C SER A 44 -4.48 2.34 -0.47
N LEU A 45 -3.43 3.02 -0.90
CA LEU A 45 -2.06 2.63 -0.58
C LEU A 45 -1.61 3.37 0.68
N ALA A 46 -0.84 2.67 1.51
CA ALA A 46 -0.39 3.17 2.79
C ALA A 46 1.13 3.05 2.94
N THR A 47 1.83 4.11 3.37
CA THR A 47 3.30 4.09 3.49
C THR A 47 3.80 5.05 4.58
N LEU A 48 5.08 4.91 4.98
CA LEU A 48 5.79 5.91 5.77
C LEU A 48 5.73 7.29 5.07
N ASP A 49 5.51 8.35 5.85
CA ASP A 49 5.42 9.74 5.37
C ASP A 49 6.62 10.18 4.51
N ALA A 50 7.84 9.79 4.90
CA ALA A 50 9.08 10.03 4.15
C ALA A 50 9.13 9.31 2.78
N ARG A 51 8.11 8.51 2.46
CA ARG A 51 7.93 7.79 1.18
C ARG A 51 6.60 8.12 0.49
N ALA A 52 5.76 8.96 1.07
CA ALA A 52 4.44 9.28 0.52
C ALA A 52 4.49 9.94 -0.86
N ALA A 53 5.56 10.72 -1.12
CA ALA A 53 5.81 11.39 -2.39
C ALA A 53 6.74 10.59 -3.33
N GLU A 54 7.09 9.35 -3.00
CA GLU A 54 7.89 8.50 -3.88
C GLU A 54 7.17 8.30 -5.22
N PRO A 55 7.79 8.60 -6.38
CA PRO A 55 7.13 8.51 -7.68
C PRO A 55 6.48 7.15 -7.95
N GLY A 56 7.13 6.06 -7.53
CA GLY A 56 6.57 4.71 -7.64
C GLY A 56 5.27 4.51 -6.85
N ILE A 57 5.17 5.09 -5.65
CA ILE A 57 3.96 5.01 -4.81
C ILE A 57 2.85 5.89 -5.37
N VAL A 58 3.16 7.15 -5.70
CA VAL A 58 2.18 8.10 -6.24
C VAL A 58 1.64 7.62 -7.57
N GLY A 59 2.51 7.12 -8.46
CA GLY A 59 2.12 6.58 -9.76
C GLY A 59 1.25 5.33 -9.62
N ALA A 60 1.62 4.38 -8.75
CA ALA A 60 0.81 3.18 -8.54
C ALA A 60 -0.57 3.51 -7.93
N ALA A 61 -0.64 4.47 -7.00
CA ALA A 61 -1.90 4.92 -6.43
C ALA A 61 -2.80 5.59 -7.49
N ALA A 62 -2.20 6.39 -8.38
CA ALA A 62 -2.92 7.00 -9.50
C ALA A 62 -3.49 5.96 -10.47
N GLU A 63 -2.69 4.96 -10.85
CA GLU A 63 -3.11 3.83 -11.70
C GLU A 63 -4.23 2.98 -11.06
N LEU A 64 -4.22 2.86 -9.73
CA LEU A 64 -5.27 2.18 -8.98
C LEU A 64 -6.50 3.07 -8.72
N GLY A 65 -6.41 4.38 -8.94
CA GLY A 65 -7.46 5.35 -8.65
C GLY A 65 -7.77 5.49 -7.15
N VAL A 66 -6.77 5.29 -6.29
CA VAL A 66 -6.94 5.33 -4.82
C VAL A 66 -5.99 6.34 -4.16
N PRO A 67 -6.34 6.90 -3.00
CA PRO A 67 -5.44 7.81 -2.30
C PRO A 67 -4.21 7.09 -1.75
N VAL A 68 -3.09 7.82 -1.73
CA VAL A 68 -1.96 7.53 -0.83
C VAL A 68 -2.29 8.13 0.52
N ARG A 69 -2.13 7.33 1.56
CA ARG A 69 -2.11 7.82 2.93
C ARG A 69 -0.67 7.74 3.44
N ALA A 70 -0.34 8.58 4.41
CA ALA A 70 1.00 8.73 4.97
C ALA A 70 0.92 8.65 6.51
N TRP A 71 1.88 7.97 7.13
CA TRP A 71 1.98 7.81 8.58
C TRP A 71 3.41 8.08 8.99
N THR A 72 3.58 8.75 10.10
CA THR A 72 4.88 8.99 10.70
C THR A 72 5.51 7.69 11.20
N ALA A 73 6.84 7.68 11.33
CA ALA A 73 7.54 6.53 11.91
C ALA A 73 7.08 6.24 13.35
N GLU A 74 6.72 7.27 14.11
CA GLU A 74 6.21 7.15 15.48
C GLU A 74 4.84 6.46 15.52
N GLU A 75 3.89 6.89 14.66
CA GLU A 75 2.58 6.26 14.56
C GLU A 75 2.69 4.78 14.17
N LEU A 76 3.59 4.45 13.23
CA LEU A 76 3.81 3.06 12.82
C LEU A 76 4.48 2.24 13.93
N ALA A 77 5.46 2.79 14.65
CA ALA A 77 6.15 2.10 15.74
C ALA A 77 5.23 1.83 16.94
N ALA A 78 4.18 2.64 17.12
CA ALA A 78 3.17 2.45 18.16
C ALA A 78 2.22 1.27 17.88
N VAL A 79 2.20 0.71 16.66
CA VAL A 79 1.34 -0.41 16.29
C VAL A 79 2.11 -1.73 16.42
N PRO A 80 1.74 -2.62 17.36
CA PRO A 80 2.36 -3.93 17.47
C PRO A 80 2.02 -4.78 16.24
N VAL A 81 3.04 -5.33 15.59
CA VAL A 81 2.89 -6.24 14.45
C VAL A 81 3.65 -7.54 14.70
N PRO A 82 3.21 -8.68 14.14
CA PRO A 82 3.88 -9.97 14.33
C PRO A 82 5.30 -10.02 13.75
N HIS A 83 5.58 -9.18 12.75
CA HIS A 83 6.85 -9.14 12.02
C HIS A 83 7.33 -7.69 11.91
N PRO A 84 7.87 -7.10 13.00
CA PRO A 84 8.41 -5.76 12.94
C PRO A 84 9.65 -5.76 12.03
N SER A 85 9.77 -4.74 11.20
CA SER A 85 11.00 -4.54 10.43
C SER A 85 12.11 -4.12 11.40
N ALA A 86 13.28 -4.74 11.31
CA ALA A 86 14.44 -4.26 12.06
C ALA A 86 14.77 -2.83 11.63
N LEU A 87 14.86 -1.91 12.60
CA LEU A 87 15.43 -0.59 12.39
C LEU A 87 16.92 -0.76 12.09
N PRO A 88 17.50 -0.05 11.11
CA PRO A 88 18.88 0.40 11.21
C PRO A 88 19.03 1.42 12.34
#